data_AF-A0AAV8VPK5-F1
#
_entry.id   AF-A0AAV8VPK5-F1
#
_cell.length_a   1.000
_cell.length_b   1.000
_cell.length_c   1.000
_cell.angle_alpha   90.00
_cell.angle_beta   90.00
_cell.angle_gamma   90.00
#
_symmetry.space_group_name_H-M   'P 1'
#
loop_
_entity.id
_entity.type
_entity.pdbx_description
1 polymer ?
#
loop_
_entity_poly.entity_id
_entity_poly.type
_entity_poly.pdbx_seq_one_letter_code
_entity_poly.pdbx_strand_id
1 'polypeptide(L)'
;SCATLTYTTCPPNELVIQPLNRTTSMTGSELFSKLQTEANNLRKEKKRNTYSGIHKYLYLIEGKPQYPCLLNEKNEVISFPPITNSDISKIDLGTTKIFIEVTSSVSQFVCKNVLDNLLREMVFLFEKNLDVQQVKTVDHEGHLKI
;
A
#
# COMPACT_ATOMS: atom_id res chain seq x y z
N SER A 1 -18.77 -7.36 -14.88
CA SER A 1 -18.51 -6.04 -14.28
C SER A 1 -17.01 -5.87 -14.17
N CYS A 2 -16.47 -4.67 -14.45
CA CYS A 2 -15.05 -4.39 -14.20
C CYS A 2 -14.92 -4.01 -12.73
N ALA A 3 -14.01 -4.67 -11.99
CA ALA A 3 -13.88 -4.46 -10.56
C ALA A 3 -13.39 -3.03 -10.28
N THR A 4 -14.11 -2.24 -9.46
CA THR A 4 -13.73 -0.86 -9.12
C THR A 4 -12.94 -0.82 -7.81
N LEU A 5 -11.77 -0.19 -7.83
CA LEU A 5 -10.97 0.08 -6.63
C LEU A 5 -11.02 1.57 -6.31
N THR A 6 -11.07 1.91 -5.02
CA THR A 6 -11.17 3.30 -4.56
C THR A 6 -9.99 3.66 -3.68
N TYR A 7 -9.17 4.61 -4.12
CA TYR A 7 -8.13 5.23 -3.29
C TYR A 7 -8.72 6.43 -2.56
N THR A 8 -8.72 6.39 -1.21
CA THR A 8 -9.36 7.39 -0.36
C THR A 8 -8.61 7.52 0.98
N THR A 9 -9.17 8.28 1.93
CA THR A 9 -8.70 8.33 3.31
C THR A 9 -9.79 7.96 4.30
N CYS A 10 -9.41 7.34 5.41
CA CYS A 10 -10.31 7.00 6.53
C CYS A 10 -9.71 7.44 7.87
N PRO A 11 -10.54 7.76 8.88
CA PRO A 11 -10.06 7.95 10.24
C PRO A 11 -9.27 6.72 10.75
N PRO A 12 -8.20 6.89 11.55
CA PRO A 12 -7.37 5.78 12.01
C PRO A 12 -8.11 4.63 12.71
N ASN A 13 -9.22 4.93 13.39
CA ASN A 13 -10.05 3.94 14.10
C ASN A 13 -11.09 3.25 13.19
N GLU A 14 -11.35 3.79 12.01
CA GLU A 14 -12.30 3.24 11.02
C GLU A 14 -11.59 2.43 9.94
N LEU A 15 -10.30 2.71 9.69
CA LEU A 15 -9.47 1.91 8.79
C LEU A 15 -9.20 0.54 9.45
N VAL A 16 -9.93 -0.49 9.04
CA VAL A 16 -9.75 -1.87 9.51
C VAL A 16 -9.00 -2.67 8.46
N ILE A 17 -7.90 -3.32 8.85
CA ILE A 17 -7.05 -4.09 7.95
C ILE A 17 -6.51 -5.33 8.66
N GLN A 18 -6.41 -6.46 7.94
CA GLN A 18 -5.50 -7.55 8.32
C GLN A 18 -4.16 -7.33 7.61
N PRO A 19 -3.11 -6.88 8.31
CA PRO A 19 -1.81 -6.56 7.69
C PRO A 19 -1.13 -7.80 7.15
N LEU A 20 -0.33 -7.63 6.09
CA LEU A 20 0.49 -8.71 5.55
C LEU A 20 1.37 -9.33 6.65
N ASN A 21 1.44 -10.67 6.67
CA ASN A 21 2.19 -11.46 7.67
C ASN A 21 1.66 -11.32 9.11
N ARG A 22 0.42 -10.88 9.29
CA ARG A 22 -0.30 -10.94 10.57
C ARG A 22 -1.60 -11.72 10.42
N THR A 23 -2.02 -12.38 11.50
CA THR A 23 -3.19 -13.27 11.51
C THR A 23 -4.46 -12.59 12.00
N THR A 24 -4.36 -11.39 12.56
CA THR A 24 -5.48 -10.68 13.20
C THR A 24 -5.75 -9.36 12.50
N SER A 25 -7.01 -9.11 12.17
CA SER A 25 -7.49 -7.78 11.78
C SER A 25 -7.34 -6.79 12.94
N MET A 26 -7.06 -5.53 12.62
CA MET A 26 -6.95 -4.44 13.58
C MET A 26 -7.21 -3.10 12.90
N THR A 27 -7.45 -2.07 13.69
CA THR A 27 -7.57 -0.70 13.19
C THR A 27 -6.19 -0.13 12.79
N GLY A 28 -6.19 0.90 11.95
CA GLY A 28 -5.00 1.65 11.58
C GLY A 28 -4.31 2.27 12.80
N SER A 29 -5.07 2.75 13.78
CA SER A 29 -4.56 3.28 15.06
C SER A 29 -3.83 2.20 15.88
N GLU A 30 -4.42 1.01 15.99
CA GLU A 30 -3.80 -0.11 16.70
C GLU A 30 -2.53 -0.58 16.00
N LEU A 31 -2.56 -0.70 14.67
CA LEU A 31 -1.39 -1.07 13.88
C LEU A 31 -0.27 -0.04 14.03
N PHE A 32 -0.58 1.25 13.92
CA PHE A 32 0.39 2.33 14.11
C PHE A 32 1.05 2.25 15.49
N SER A 33 0.25 2.10 16.55
CA SER A 33 0.75 1.99 17.93
C SER A 33 1.67 0.78 18.14
N LYS A 34 1.32 -0.37 17.54
CA LYS A 34 2.16 -1.58 17.57
C LYS A 34 3.48 -1.36 16.85
N LEU A 35 3.45 -0.85 15.62
CA LEU A 35 4.65 -0.58 14.83
C LEU A 35 5.54 0.47 15.52
N GLN A 36 4.97 1.50 16.15
CA GLN A 36 5.72 2.50 16.90
C GLN A 36 6.44 1.88 18.11
N THR A 37 5.78 0.93 18.79
CA THR A 37 6.37 0.18 19.91
C THR A 37 7.51 -0.72 19.43
N GLU A 38 7.30 -1.47 18.36
CA GLU A 38 8.32 -2.30 17.70
C GLU A 38 9.54 -1.47 17.28
N ALA A 39 9.30 -0.31 16.66
CA ALA A 39 10.33 0.65 16.26
C ALA A 39 11.18 1.10 17.46
N ASN A 40 10.54 1.47 18.55
CA ASN A 40 11.18 1.95 19.77
C ASN A 40 12.02 0.86 20.46
N ASN A 41 11.51 -0.38 20.49
CA ASN A 41 12.22 -1.52 21.07
C ASN A 41 13.47 -1.86 20.25
N LEU A 42 13.34 -1.95 18.93
CA LEU A 42 14.48 -2.21 18.02
C LEU A 42 15.55 -1.11 18.11
N ARG A 43 15.13 0.16 18.28
CA ARG A 43 16.05 1.29 18.46
C ARG A 43 16.89 1.13 19.72
N LYS A 44 16.25 0.75 20.84
CA LYS A 44 16.90 0.50 22.13
C LYS A 44 17.86 -0.69 22.05
N GLU A 45 17.43 -1.81 21.47
CA GLU A 45 18.24 -3.03 21.34
C GLU A 45 19.49 -2.80 20.47
N LYS A 46 19.33 -2.17 19.31
CA LYS A 46 20.44 -1.99 18.35
C LYS A 46 21.33 -0.78 18.63
N LYS A 47 21.02 0.04 19.65
CA LYS A 47 21.69 1.32 19.95
C LYS A 47 21.84 2.23 18.72
N ARG A 48 20.88 2.19 17.80
CA ARG A 48 20.89 3.00 16.57
C ARG A 48 20.00 4.22 16.77
N ASN A 49 20.35 5.33 16.11
CA ASN A 49 19.52 6.53 16.10
C ASN A 49 18.49 6.54 14.95
N THR A 50 18.50 5.54 14.07
CA THR A 50 17.66 5.50 12.86
C THR A 50 16.68 4.32 12.86
N TYR A 51 15.46 4.58 12.37
CA TYR A 51 14.44 3.56 12.13
C TYR A 51 14.74 2.78 10.85
N SER A 52 14.49 1.47 10.85
CA SER A 52 14.71 0.60 9.70
C SER A 52 13.43 -0.12 9.27
N GLY A 53 13.37 -0.52 8.00
CA GLY A 53 12.20 -1.20 7.43
C GLY A 53 10.97 -0.30 7.40
N ILE A 54 9.81 -0.87 7.73
CA ILE A 54 8.51 -0.18 7.76
C ILE A 54 8.47 1.01 8.73
N HIS A 55 9.24 0.95 9.83
CA HIS A 55 9.22 1.95 10.88
C HIS A 55 9.64 3.33 10.41
N LYS A 56 10.47 3.39 9.36
CA LYS A 56 10.86 4.67 8.76
C LYS A 56 9.70 5.37 8.06
N TYR A 57 8.58 4.71 7.77
CA TYR A 57 7.44 5.33 7.08
C TYR A 57 6.36 5.84 8.05
N LEU A 58 6.43 5.48 9.34
CA LEU A 58 5.44 5.89 10.34
C LEU A 58 5.33 7.42 10.46
N TYR A 59 6.45 8.15 10.35
CA TYR A 59 6.45 9.62 10.43
C TYR A 59 5.58 10.28 9.35
N LEU A 60 5.33 9.61 8.22
CA LEU A 60 4.52 10.17 7.12
C LEU A 60 3.04 10.30 7.50
N ILE A 61 2.57 9.47 8.43
CA ILE A 61 1.18 9.41 8.89
C ILE A 61 1.02 9.79 10.37
N GLU A 62 2.12 10.03 11.08
CA GLU A 62 2.09 10.43 12.48
C GLU A 62 1.28 11.73 12.68
N GLY A 63 0.34 11.70 13.63
CA GLY A 63 -0.53 12.82 13.95
C GLY A 63 -1.55 13.21 12.86
N LYS A 64 -1.65 12.47 11.75
CA LYS A 64 -2.65 12.75 10.70
C LYS A 64 -4.05 12.28 11.15
N PRO A 65 -5.10 13.08 10.94
CA PRO A 65 -6.47 12.72 11.31
C PRO A 65 -7.10 11.70 10.36
N GLN A 66 -6.48 11.47 9.21
CA GLN A 66 -6.97 10.67 8.10
C GLN A 66 -5.80 9.87 7.52
N TYR A 67 -6.01 8.57 7.33
CA TYR A 67 -5.04 7.62 6.80
C TYR A 67 -5.44 7.18 5.40
N PRO A 68 -4.52 7.21 4.42
CA PRO A 68 -4.83 6.79 3.07
C PRO A 68 -5.05 5.28 3.02
N CYS A 69 -5.95 4.83 2.17
CA CYS A 69 -6.24 3.43 1.97
C CYS A 69 -6.74 3.17 0.56
N LEU A 70 -6.54 1.93 0.11
CA LEU A 70 -7.13 1.41 -1.12
C LEU A 70 -8.23 0.41 -0.73
N LEU A 71 -9.44 0.68 -1.19
CA LEU A 71 -10.62 -0.14 -0.95
C LEU A 71 -10.96 -0.96 -2.19
N ASN A 72 -11.38 -2.21 -1.96
CA ASN A 72 -12.01 -3.02 -3.01
C ASN A 72 -13.53 -2.73 -3.10
N GLU A 73 -14.24 -3.40 -4.01
CA GLU A 73 -15.69 -3.24 -4.22
C GLU A 73 -16.55 -3.60 -2.99
N LYS A 74 -15.99 -4.35 -2.04
CA LYS A 74 -16.65 -4.71 -0.78
C LYS A 74 -16.34 -3.71 0.34
N ASN A 75 -15.68 -2.60 0.03
CA ASN A 75 -15.15 -1.62 0.99
C ASN A 75 -14.13 -2.21 1.98
N GLU A 76 -13.46 -3.31 1.62
CA GLU A 76 -12.37 -3.87 2.43
C GLU A 76 -11.07 -3.15 2.09
N VAL A 77 -10.28 -2.80 3.12
CA VAL A 77 -8.95 -2.19 2.94
C VAL A 77 -7.98 -3.24 2.44
N ILE A 78 -7.55 -3.14 1.18
CA ILE A 78 -6.56 -4.03 0.56
C ILE A 78 -5.13 -3.47 0.62
N SER A 79 -4.99 -2.15 0.80
CA SER A 79 -3.70 -1.49 1.03
C SER A 79 -3.86 -0.30 1.96
N PHE A 80 -2.90 -0.11 2.85
CA PHE A 80 -2.75 1.05 3.73
C PHE A 80 -1.37 1.69 3.47
N PRO A 81 -1.21 2.50 2.41
CA PRO A 81 0.04 3.21 2.15
C PRO A 81 0.39 4.22 3.26
N PRO A 82 1.67 4.54 3.48
CA PRO A 82 2.86 3.84 3.01
C PRO A 82 3.22 2.64 3.91
N ILE A 83 2.29 2.16 4.74
CA ILE A 83 2.56 1.22 5.83
C ILE A 83 2.61 -0.21 5.30
N THR A 84 1.51 -0.75 4.81
CA THR A 84 1.45 -2.18 4.46
C THR A 84 0.29 -2.50 3.51
N ASN A 85 0.39 -3.64 2.84
CA ASN A 85 -0.73 -4.24 2.11
C ASN A 85 -1.52 -5.17 3.04
N SER A 86 -2.75 -5.51 2.65
CA SER A 86 -3.55 -6.50 3.36
C SER A 86 -3.18 -7.92 2.98
N ASP A 87 -3.39 -8.86 3.91
CA ASP A 87 -3.34 -10.30 3.64
C ASP A 87 -4.39 -10.75 2.61
N ILE A 88 -5.51 -10.00 2.48
CA ILE A 88 -6.58 -10.26 1.50
C ILE A 88 -6.05 -10.24 0.04
N SER A 89 -5.09 -9.36 -0.24
CA SER A 89 -4.49 -9.20 -1.57
C SER A 89 -3.06 -9.75 -1.63
N LYS A 90 -2.74 -10.73 -0.78
CA LYS A 90 -1.42 -11.35 -0.74
C LYS A 90 -1.14 -12.12 -2.03
N ILE A 91 0.05 -11.90 -2.58
CA ILE A 91 0.57 -12.69 -3.69
C ILE A 91 1.12 -14.01 -3.13
N ASP A 92 0.72 -15.11 -3.76
CA ASP A 92 1.16 -16.46 -3.45
C ASP A 92 1.57 -17.23 -4.72
N LEU A 93 1.95 -18.50 -4.57
CA LEU A 93 2.37 -19.35 -5.69
C LEU A 93 1.25 -19.65 -6.70
N GLY A 94 -0.01 -19.46 -6.33
CA GLY A 94 -1.17 -19.64 -7.20
C GLY A 94 -1.58 -18.35 -7.93
N THR A 95 -0.93 -17.22 -7.65
CA THR A 95 -1.31 -15.93 -8.21
C THR A 95 -0.93 -15.84 -9.68
N THR A 96 -1.92 -15.71 -10.57
CA THR A 96 -1.72 -15.60 -12.03
C THR A 96 -1.96 -14.20 -12.58
N LYS A 97 -2.56 -13.30 -11.80
CA LYS A 97 -2.86 -11.91 -12.18
C LYS A 97 -2.48 -10.99 -11.04
N ILE A 98 -1.73 -9.93 -11.35
CA ILE A 98 -1.24 -8.97 -10.37
C ILE A 98 -1.79 -7.61 -10.74
N PHE A 99 -2.44 -6.96 -9.78
CA PHE A 99 -2.74 -5.54 -9.86
C PHE A 99 -1.60 -4.76 -9.20
N ILE A 100 -1.10 -3.72 -9.88
CA ILE A 100 0.00 -2.89 -9.39
C ILE A 100 -0.49 -1.45 -9.30
N GLU A 101 -0.35 -0.85 -8.13
CA GLU A 101 -0.55 0.59 -7.89
C GLU A 101 0.73 1.23 -7.38
N VAL A 102 0.90 2.52 -7.67
CA VAL A 102 1.96 3.34 -7.10
C VAL A 102 1.37 4.67 -6.63
N THR A 103 1.41 4.90 -5.33
CA THR A 103 0.91 6.11 -4.68
C THR A 103 2.06 6.96 -4.12
N SER A 104 1.92 8.29 -4.23
CA SER A 104 2.89 9.26 -3.71
C SER A 104 2.20 10.56 -3.34
N SER A 105 2.65 11.19 -2.25
CA SER A 105 2.23 12.53 -1.86
C SER A 105 3.00 13.65 -2.59
N VAL A 106 3.98 13.30 -3.43
CA VAL A 106 4.94 14.27 -4.00
C VAL A 106 4.70 14.48 -5.49
N SER A 107 4.62 13.42 -6.28
CA SER A 107 4.57 13.55 -7.74
C SER A 107 4.01 12.32 -8.43
N GLN A 108 3.00 12.52 -9.27
CA GLN A 108 2.48 11.49 -10.17
C GLN A 108 3.51 11.08 -11.23
N PHE A 109 4.37 12.00 -11.68
CA PHE A 109 5.46 11.69 -12.60
C PHE A 109 6.45 10.68 -11.99
N VAL A 110 6.75 10.84 -10.69
CA VAL A 110 7.59 9.86 -9.96
C VAL A 110 6.88 8.51 -9.89
N CYS A 111 5.58 8.46 -9.59
CA CYS A 111 4.82 7.21 -9.59
C CYS A 111 4.89 6.50 -10.95
N LYS A 112 4.69 7.25 -12.04
CA LYS A 112 4.76 6.73 -13.41
C LYS A 112 6.14 6.15 -13.71
N ASN A 113 7.21 6.88 -13.38
CA ASN A 113 8.58 6.38 -13.59
C ASN A 113 8.85 5.12 -12.78
N VAL A 114 8.38 5.02 -11.53
CA VAL A 114 8.54 3.81 -10.71
C VAL A 114 7.82 2.62 -11.36
N LEU A 115 6.58 2.81 -11.82
CA LEU A 115 5.82 1.78 -12.50
C LEU A 115 6.48 1.35 -13.82
N ASP A 116 6.93 2.30 -14.63
CA ASP A 116 7.61 2.04 -15.91
C ASP A 116 8.90 1.23 -15.70
N ASN A 117 9.69 1.55 -14.66
CA ASN A 117 10.89 0.78 -14.33
C ASN A 117 10.55 -0.63 -13.85
N LEU A 118 9.53 -0.79 -12.99
CA LEU A 118 9.08 -2.11 -12.55
C LEU A 118 8.63 -2.98 -13.73
N LEU A 119 7.84 -2.41 -14.65
CA LEU A 119 7.36 -3.12 -15.84
C LEU A 119 8.52 -3.54 -16.75
N ARG A 120 9.55 -2.69 -16.92
CA ARG A 120 10.75 -3.05 -17.68
C ARG A 120 11.45 -4.28 -17.10
N GLU A 121 11.64 -4.34 -15.79
CA GLU A 121 12.23 -5.51 -15.13
C GLU A 121 11.33 -6.76 -15.26
N MET A 122 10.01 -6.59 -15.15
CA MET A 122 9.06 -7.69 -15.35
C MET A 122 9.11 -8.26 -16.77
N VAL A 123 9.29 -7.42 -17.79
CA VAL A 123 9.44 -7.89 -19.19
C VAL A 123 10.63 -8.83 -19.31
N PHE A 124 11.76 -8.54 -18.65
CA PHE A 124 12.93 -9.43 -18.67
C PHE A 124 12.69 -10.76 -17.92
N LEU A 125 11.89 -10.74 -16.86
CA LEU A 125 11.62 -11.93 -16.05
C LEU A 125 10.59 -12.87 -16.68
N PHE A 126 9.56 -12.32 -17.32
CA PHE A 126 8.41 -13.08 -17.84
C PHE A 126 8.40 -13.22 -19.36
N GLU A 127 9.21 -12.43 -20.08
CA GLU A 127 9.34 -12.41 -21.54
C GLU A 127 7.97 -12.46 -22.25
N LYS A 128 7.69 -13.55 -22.97
CA LYS A 128 6.47 -13.73 -23.78
C LYS A 128 5.23 -14.07 -22.96
N ASN A 129 5.38 -14.32 -21.66
CA ASN A 129 4.28 -14.70 -20.77
C ASN A 129 3.69 -13.50 -20.02
N LEU A 130 4.15 -12.27 -20.31
CA LEU A 130 3.64 -11.06 -19.69
C LEU A 130 2.57 -10.39 -20.56
N ASP A 131 1.35 -10.31 -20.02
CA ASP A 131 0.29 -9.45 -20.55
C ASP A 131 0.11 -8.24 -19.61
N VAL A 132 0.27 -7.03 -20.15
CA VAL A 132 0.17 -5.78 -19.37
C VAL A 132 -1.12 -5.06 -19.77
N GLN A 133 -2.02 -4.92 -18.80
CA GLN A 133 -3.28 -4.21 -19.00
C GLN A 133 -3.26 -2.89 -18.24
N GLN A 134 -3.41 -1.78 -18.98
CA GLN A 134 -3.52 -0.46 -18.38
C GLN A 134 -4.90 -0.28 -17.74
N VAL A 135 -4.91 0.20 -16.50
CA VAL A 135 -6.14 0.51 -15.76
C VAL A 135 -6.46 1.99 -15.90
N LYS A 136 -7.75 2.32 -16.07
CA LYS A 136 -8.24 3.69 -16.12
C LYS A 136 -8.24 4.29 -14.71
N THR A 137 -7.49 5.37 -14.52
CA THR A 137 -7.50 6.14 -13.27
C THR A 137 -8.32 7.41 -13.46
N VAL A 138 -9.26 7.66 -12.54
CA VAL A 138 -10.08 8.86 -12.52
C VAL A 138 -9.97 9.57 -11.17
N ASP A 139 -10.25 10.87 -11.15
CA ASP A 139 -10.46 11.61 -9.91
C ASP A 139 -11.89 11.41 -9.36
N HIS A 140 -12.21 12.10 -8.26
CA HIS A 140 -13.52 12.02 -7.61
C HIS A 140 -14.68 12.54 -8.48
N GLU A 141 -14.39 13.36 -9.50
CA GLU A 141 -15.37 13.89 -10.46
C GLU A 141 -15.49 12.99 -11.70
N GLY A 142 -14.67 11.94 -11.80
CA GLY A 142 -14.64 11.02 -12.93
C GLY A 142 -13.74 11.48 -14.07
N HIS A 143 -12.98 12.57 -13.91
CA HIS A 143 -12.04 13.04 -14.91
C HIS A 143 -10.81 12.14 -14.96
N LEU A 144 -10.31 11.90 -16.17
CA LEU A 144 -9.10 11.11 -16.38
C LEU A 144 -7.90 11.79 -15.74
N LYS A 145 -7.17 11.05 -14.90
CA LYS A 145 -5.82 11.45 -14.50
C LYS A 145 -4.84 11.00 -15.58
N ILE A 146 -4.26 11.98 -16.28
CA ILE A 146 -3.22 11.79 -17.32
C ILE A 146 -1.85 11.81 -16.65
#